data_AF-A0A4Y3IRI2-F1
#
_entry.id   AF-A0A4Y3IRI2-F1
#
_cell.length_a   1.000
_cell.length_b   1.000
_cell.length_c   1.000
_cell.angle_alpha   90.00
_cell.angle_beta   90.00
_cell.angle_gamma   90.00
#
_symmetry.space_group_name_H-M   'P 1'
#
loop_
_entity.id
_entity.type
_entity.pdbx_description
1 polymer ?
#
loop_
_entity_poly.entity_id
_entity_poly.type
_entity_poly.pdbx_seq_one_letter_code
_entity_poly.pdbx_strand_id
1 'polypeptide(L)'
;MNKQNFHERLRYLRVEAGLSQGELANQLSEQHRVFANVTQSMISLWEHGKVTPSILRRVGLAHFFYVDYEYAPAELPLINRAKSNQMLIEKQNTFFDYPVTDEVAVKYSRLTDYQRDWVQSSHSHILQDSISLDELMNLLNVSDPWVRIFYHQGAIVSAYVYEKSDNKLTIVSLSAINLFIWKHVHEYIATLPSGTIFKAPVHEASLSLLFRDLYIEPEILFENGAIYETTIGHLYHNAFVRNMLDNDAYDFRLLRYELNKSEEAQILNEAI
;
A
#
# COMPACT_ATOMS: atom_id res chain seq x y z
N MET A 1 -14.98 -15.10 3.37
CA MET A 1 -14.18 -16.35 3.41
C MET A 1 -13.71 -16.54 4.84
N ASN A 2 -13.66 -17.74 5.40
CA ASN A 2 -13.17 -17.94 6.77
C ASN A 2 -12.40 -19.26 6.91
N LYS A 3 -11.85 -19.53 8.09
CA LYS A 3 -11.05 -20.74 8.36
C LYS A 3 -11.82 -22.03 8.06
N GLN A 4 -13.12 -22.08 8.35
CA GLN A 4 -13.95 -23.29 8.25
C GLN A 4 -14.32 -23.64 6.81
N ASN A 5 -14.64 -22.65 5.98
CA ASN A 5 -15.02 -22.84 4.58
C ASN A 5 -13.88 -22.56 3.59
N PHE A 6 -12.65 -22.40 4.08
CA PHE A 6 -11.51 -21.95 3.30
C PHE A 6 -11.26 -22.82 2.06
N HIS A 7 -11.26 -24.14 2.20
CA HIS A 7 -10.96 -25.10 1.13
C HIS A 7 -11.97 -25.02 -0.02
N GLU A 8 -13.26 -25.01 0.31
CA GLU A 8 -14.37 -24.88 -0.64
C GLU A 8 -14.34 -23.51 -1.33
N ARG A 9 -14.15 -22.44 -0.55
CA ARG A 9 -14.18 -21.08 -1.08
C ARG A 9 -12.98 -20.79 -1.97
N LEU A 10 -11.79 -21.28 -1.62
CA LEU A 10 -10.58 -21.15 -2.44
C LEU A 10 -10.80 -21.80 -3.81
N ARG A 11 -11.31 -23.04 -3.82
CA ARG A 11 -11.60 -23.77 -5.07
C ARG A 11 -12.62 -23.04 -5.91
N TYR A 12 -13.71 -22.57 -5.31
CA TYR A 12 -14.75 -21.81 -5.99
C TYR A 12 -14.18 -20.56 -6.66
N LEU A 13 -13.43 -19.73 -5.92
CA LEU A 13 -12.87 -18.48 -6.43
C LEU A 13 -11.85 -18.72 -7.55
N ARG A 14 -11.00 -19.75 -7.40
CA ARG A 14 -10.05 -20.11 -8.45
C ARG A 14 -10.77 -20.52 -9.75
N VAL A 15 -11.82 -21.34 -9.64
CA VAL A 15 -12.59 -21.80 -10.81
C VAL A 15 -13.38 -20.65 -11.44
N GLU A 16 -13.96 -19.77 -10.63
CA GLU A 16 -14.66 -18.56 -11.10
C GLU A 16 -13.71 -17.62 -11.86
N ALA A 17 -12.46 -17.48 -11.39
CA ALA A 17 -11.42 -16.72 -12.08
C ALA A 17 -10.85 -17.44 -13.33
N GLY A 18 -11.31 -18.66 -13.65
CA GLY A 18 -10.85 -19.43 -14.80
C GLY A 18 -9.43 -19.96 -14.68
N LEU A 19 -8.87 -20.05 -13.46
CA LEU A 19 -7.48 -20.44 -13.23
C LEU A 19 -7.35 -21.94 -12.95
N SER A 20 -6.31 -22.57 -13.49
CA SER A 20 -5.81 -23.84 -12.99
C SER A 20 -5.09 -23.66 -11.65
N GLN A 21 -4.91 -24.74 -10.89
CA GLN A 21 -4.15 -24.70 -9.63
C GLN A 21 -2.68 -24.25 -9.85
N GLY A 22 -2.10 -24.58 -11.00
CA GLY A 22 -0.75 -24.17 -11.37
C GLY A 22 -0.67 -22.68 -11.70
N GLU A 23 -1.63 -22.16 -12.48
CA GLU A 23 -1.71 -20.73 -12.79
C GLU A 23 -1.92 -19.89 -11.53
N LEU A 24 -2.78 -20.33 -10.60
CA LEU A 24 -2.95 -19.64 -9.32
C LEU A 24 -1.63 -19.60 -8.53
N ALA A 25 -0.93 -20.73 -8.43
CA ALA A 25 0.35 -20.79 -7.72
C ALA A 25 1.39 -19.84 -8.35
N ASN A 26 1.47 -19.82 -9.69
CA ASN A 26 2.38 -18.94 -10.41
C ASN A 26 2.03 -17.46 -10.20
N GLN A 27 0.77 -17.06 -10.38
CA GLN A 27 0.35 -15.66 -10.21
C GLN A 27 0.58 -15.16 -8.78
N LEU A 28 0.30 -15.99 -7.76
CA LEU A 28 0.57 -15.62 -6.37
C LEU A 28 2.06 -15.42 -6.11
N SER A 29 2.89 -16.34 -6.62
CA SER A 29 4.35 -16.30 -6.46
C SER A 29 4.97 -15.09 -7.16
N GLU A 30 4.52 -14.79 -8.38
CA GLU A 30 4.98 -13.61 -9.14
C GLU A 30 4.58 -12.28 -8.48
N GLN A 31 3.42 -12.25 -7.82
CA GLN A 31 2.89 -11.00 -7.26
C GLN A 31 3.31 -10.72 -5.82
N HIS A 32 3.67 -11.73 -5.01
CA HIS A 32 3.98 -11.50 -3.59
C HIS A 32 4.83 -12.60 -2.93
N ARG A 33 5.91 -12.20 -2.24
CA ARG A 33 6.92 -13.09 -1.60
C ARG A 33 6.38 -14.11 -0.61
N VAL A 34 5.28 -13.81 0.09
CA VAL A 34 4.60 -14.77 1.00
C VAL A 34 4.21 -16.08 0.27
N PHE A 35 4.00 -16.01 -1.04
CA PHE A 35 3.61 -17.14 -1.87
C PHE A 35 4.73 -17.67 -2.77
N ALA A 36 5.98 -17.18 -2.64
CA ALA A 36 7.11 -17.58 -3.48
C ALA A 36 7.32 -19.10 -3.57
N ASN A 37 7.01 -19.81 -2.47
CA ASN A 37 7.18 -21.27 -2.36
C ASN A 37 5.87 -22.05 -2.52
N VAL A 38 4.79 -21.41 -2.94
CA VAL A 38 3.50 -22.08 -3.11
C VAL A 38 3.48 -22.80 -4.45
N THR A 39 3.20 -24.10 -4.40
CA THR A 39 3.17 -24.96 -5.59
C THR A 39 1.74 -25.37 -5.91
N GLN A 40 1.52 -25.85 -7.14
CA GLN A 40 0.24 -26.46 -7.55
C GLN A 40 -0.23 -27.55 -6.55
N SER A 41 0.69 -28.39 -6.07
CA SER A 41 0.38 -29.44 -5.11
C SER A 41 -0.12 -28.88 -3.78
N MET A 42 0.45 -27.77 -3.31
CA MET A 42 -0.02 -27.09 -2.09
C MET A 42 -1.42 -26.52 -2.27
N ILE A 43 -1.69 -25.84 -3.39
CA ILE A 43 -3.04 -25.35 -3.73
C ILE A 43 -4.04 -26.51 -3.71
N SER A 44 -3.67 -27.65 -4.32
CA SER A 44 -4.51 -28.85 -4.31
C SER A 44 -4.78 -29.35 -2.88
N LEU A 45 -3.76 -29.44 -2.02
CA LEU A 45 -3.96 -29.86 -0.62
C LEU A 45 -4.88 -28.91 0.15
N TRP A 46 -4.78 -27.60 -0.09
CA TRP A 46 -5.65 -26.59 0.52
C TRP A 46 -7.10 -26.71 0.05
N GLU A 47 -7.34 -26.89 -1.25
CA GLU A 47 -8.69 -27.04 -1.82
C GLU A 47 -9.40 -28.33 -1.42
N HIS A 48 -8.63 -29.39 -1.12
CA HIS A 48 -9.18 -30.65 -0.60
C HIS A 48 -9.32 -30.65 0.93
N GLY A 49 -8.97 -29.55 1.61
CA GLY A 49 -9.02 -29.46 3.08
C GLY A 49 -8.05 -30.41 3.80
N LYS A 50 -7.05 -30.95 3.08
CA LYS A 50 -6.05 -31.86 3.66
C LYS A 50 -5.04 -31.11 4.52
N VAL A 51 -4.78 -29.85 4.18
CA VAL A 51 -3.89 -28.95 4.91
C VAL A 51 -4.54 -27.58 4.98
N THR A 52 -4.57 -26.99 6.18
CA THR A 52 -5.01 -25.61 6.37
C THR A 52 -3.78 -24.70 6.28
N PRO A 53 -3.72 -23.72 5.36
CA PRO A 53 -2.62 -22.76 5.31
C PRO A 53 -2.63 -21.84 6.53
N SER A 54 -1.52 -21.18 6.85
CA SER A 54 -1.46 -20.19 7.95
C SER A 54 -2.45 -19.04 7.74
N ILE A 55 -2.83 -18.34 8.83
CA ILE A 55 -3.71 -17.16 8.75
C ILE A 55 -3.19 -16.13 7.75
N LEU A 56 -1.88 -15.85 7.74
CA LEU A 56 -1.26 -14.92 6.78
C LEU A 56 -1.58 -15.30 5.33
N ARG A 57 -1.47 -16.60 4.99
CA ARG A 57 -1.78 -17.08 3.64
C ARG A 57 -3.28 -17.10 3.36
N ARG A 58 -4.11 -17.39 4.35
CA ARG A 58 -5.58 -17.35 4.21
C ARG A 58 -6.06 -15.93 3.90
N VAL A 59 -5.59 -14.96 4.68
CA VAL A 59 -5.87 -13.53 4.49
C VAL A 59 -5.30 -13.07 3.15
N GLY A 60 -4.04 -13.37 2.84
CA GLY A 60 -3.45 -13.00 1.55
C GLY A 60 -4.22 -13.56 0.34
N LEU A 61 -4.69 -14.81 0.40
CA LEU A 61 -5.55 -15.38 -0.66
C LEU A 61 -6.90 -14.67 -0.77
N ALA A 62 -7.51 -14.29 0.36
CA ALA A 62 -8.72 -13.49 0.34
C ALA A 62 -8.48 -12.13 -0.36
N HIS A 63 -7.35 -11.47 -0.08
CA HIS A 63 -6.98 -10.22 -0.76
C HIS A 63 -6.73 -10.39 -2.26
N PHE A 64 -6.02 -11.45 -2.65
CA PHE A 64 -5.76 -11.74 -4.06
C PHE A 64 -7.06 -11.88 -4.87
N PHE A 65 -8.08 -12.49 -4.27
CA PHE A 65 -9.40 -12.67 -4.88
C PHE A 65 -10.39 -11.54 -4.58
N TYR A 66 -9.97 -10.44 -3.93
CA TYR A 66 -10.82 -9.31 -3.59
C TYR A 66 -12.08 -9.70 -2.79
N VAL A 67 -11.90 -10.59 -1.81
CA VAL A 67 -12.97 -11.02 -0.90
C VAL A 67 -12.59 -10.80 0.54
N ASP A 68 -13.59 -10.54 1.38
CA ASP A 68 -13.37 -10.38 2.82
C ASP A 68 -12.98 -11.71 3.48
N TYR A 69 -12.05 -11.63 4.43
CA TYR A 69 -11.72 -12.71 5.35
C TYR A 69 -12.38 -12.46 6.72
N GLU A 70 -13.23 -13.38 7.16
CA GLU A 70 -13.86 -13.32 8.47
C GLU A 70 -12.97 -14.04 9.49
N TYR A 71 -12.54 -13.29 10.50
CA TYR A 71 -11.63 -13.76 11.53
C TYR A 71 -12.35 -14.58 12.60
N ALA A 72 -11.78 -15.73 12.94
CA ALA A 72 -12.21 -16.50 14.10
C ALA A 72 -11.81 -15.77 15.40
N PRO A 73 -12.52 -15.98 16.53
CA PRO A 73 -12.20 -15.33 17.81
C PRO A 73 -10.74 -15.51 18.26
N ALA A 74 -10.13 -16.66 17.96
CA ALA A 74 -8.72 -16.94 18.27
C ALA A 74 -7.72 -16.12 17.41
N GLU A 75 -8.15 -15.64 16.25
CA GLU A 75 -7.34 -14.84 15.32
C GLU A 75 -7.36 -13.35 15.68
N LEU A 76 -8.45 -12.88 16.31
CA LEU A 76 -8.65 -11.45 16.63
C LEU A 76 -7.52 -10.80 17.44
N PRO A 77 -6.90 -11.44 18.45
CA PRO A 77 -5.80 -10.83 19.19
C PRO A 77 -4.62 -10.44 18.29
N LEU A 78 -4.26 -11.33 17.36
CA LEU A 78 -3.17 -11.09 16.40
C LEU A 78 -3.53 -9.97 15.42
N ILE A 79 -4.76 -9.96 14.90
CA ILE A 79 -5.23 -8.93 13.97
C ILE A 79 -5.32 -7.56 14.64
N ASN A 80 -5.79 -7.50 15.89
CA ASN A 80 -5.85 -6.24 16.63
C ASN A 80 -4.44 -5.69 16.91
N ARG A 81 -3.45 -6.55 17.20
CA ARG A 81 -2.04 -6.14 17.28
C ARG A 81 -1.56 -5.60 15.94
N ALA A 82 -1.82 -6.31 14.84
CA ALA A 82 -1.43 -5.87 13.50
C ALA A 82 -2.00 -4.48 13.15
N LYS A 83 -3.28 -4.23 13.45
CA LYS A 83 -3.96 -2.94 13.22
C LYS A 83 -3.33 -1.75 13.97
N SER A 84 -2.62 -1.97 15.06
CA SER A 84 -1.89 -0.89 15.75
C SER A 84 -0.84 -0.21 14.85
N ASN A 85 -0.36 -0.91 13.82
CA ASN A 85 0.61 -0.44 12.83
C ASN A 85 -0.01 0.28 11.63
N GLN A 86 -1.31 0.59 11.66
CA GLN A 86 -1.93 1.43 10.63
C GLN A 86 -1.26 2.80 10.56
N MET A 87 -1.14 3.34 9.34
CA MET A 87 -0.67 4.69 9.11
C MET A 87 -1.62 5.70 9.75
N LEU A 88 -1.13 6.90 10.05
CA LEU A 88 -1.96 7.96 10.63
C LEU A 88 -3.21 8.23 9.78
N ILE A 89 -3.05 8.31 8.46
CA ILE A 89 -4.14 8.57 7.51
C ILE A 89 -5.15 7.42 7.42
N GLU A 90 -4.74 6.19 7.73
CA GLU A 90 -5.60 5.01 7.76
C GLU A 90 -6.37 4.90 9.09
N LYS A 91 -5.87 5.53 10.16
CA LYS A 91 -6.53 5.61 11.47
C LYS A 91 -7.55 6.75 11.53
N GLN A 92 -7.30 7.82 10.77
CA GLN A 92 -8.10 9.04 10.81
C GLN A 92 -9.35 8.90 9.95
N ASN A 93 -10.50 8.80 10.60
CA ASN A 93 -11.77 9.15 9.98
C ASN A 93 -12.09 10.60 10.31
N THR A 94 -12.22 11.45 9.30
CA THR A 94 -12.78 12.78 9.49
C THR A 94 -14.29 12.64 9.74
N PHE A 95 -14.82 13.40 10.71
CA PHE A 95 -16.28 13.40 10.99
C PHE A 95 -17.11 13.89 9.81
N PHE A 96 -16.50 14.68 8.93
CA PHE A 96 -17.12 15.25 7.74
C PHE A 96 -16.33 14.83 6.49
N ASP A 97 -17.05 14.67 5.40
CA ASP A 97 -16.45 14.54 4.07
C ASP A 97 -15.98 15.91 3.60
N TYR A 98 -14.70 16.00 3.22
CA TYR A 98 -14.10 17.20 2.63
C TYR A 98 -13.83 16.93 1.14
N PRO A 99 -14.88 16.89 0.28
CA PRO A 99 -14.68 16.65 -1.15
C PRO A 99 -13.83 17.76 -1.76
N VAL A 100 -12.98 17.38 -2.72
CA VAL A 100 -12.21 18.36 -3.49
C VAL A 100 -13.18 19.23 -4.30
N THR A 101 -13.12 20.54 -4.07
CA THR A 101 -13.92 21.54 -4.80
C THR A 101 -13.12 22.26 -5.88
N ASP A 102 -11.80 22.32 -5.73
CA ASP A 102 -10.90 22.98 -6.68
C ASP A 102 -9.49 22.39 -6.60
N GLU A 103 -8.72 22.53 -7.69
CA GLU A 103 -7.33 22.11 -7.76
C GLU A 103 -6.47 23.10 -8.57
N VAL A 104 -5.23 23.28 -8.14
CA VAL A 104 -4.23 24.07 -8.88
C VAL A 104 -2.93 23.30 -8.99
N ALA A 105 -2.31 23.34 -10.15
CA ALA A 105 -0.95 22.85 -10.36
C ALA A 105 -0.01 24.01 -10.68
N VAL A 106 1.03 24.17 -9.88
CA VAL A 106 1.98 25.28 -9.98
C VAL A 106 3.40 24.79 -9.66
N LYS A 107 4.42 25.39 -10.27
CA LYS A 107 5.81 25.10 -9.91
C LYS A 107 6.10 25.56 -8.49
N TYR A 108 6.91 24.81 -7.75
CA TYR A 108 7.25 25.09 -6.35
C TYR A 108 7.82 26.50 -6.15
N SER A 109 8.62 26.99 -7.10
CA SER A 109 9.17 28.35 -7.14
C SER A 109 8.10 29.46 -7.22
N ARG A 110 6.87 29.13 -7.64
CA ARG A 110 5.76 30.07 -7.86
C ARG A 110 4.65 29.95 -6.82
N LEU A 111 4.82 29.12 -5.80
CA LEU A 111 3.89 29.08 -4.65
C LEU A 111 3.89 30.41 -3.92
N THR A 112 2.72 30.82 -3.43
CA THR A 112 2.62 31.90 -2.44
C THR A 112 3.24 31.46 -1.11
N ASP A 113 3.61 32.41 -0.25
CA ASP A 113 4.18 32.11 1.07
C ASP A 113 3.24 31.19 1.88
N TYR A 114 1.93 31.50 1.88
CA TYR A 114 0.92 30.65 2.53
C TYR A 114 0.91 29.21 2.01
N GLN A 115 0.97 29.02 0.68
CA GLN A 115 0.98 27.67 0.09
C GLN A 115 2.29 26.94 0.42
N ARG A 116 3.43 27.63 0.35
CA ARG A 116 4.74 27.07 0.66
C ARG A 116 4.81 26.59 2.12
N ASP A 117 4.39 27.44 3.05
CA ASP A 117 4.37 27.12 4.48
C ASP A 117 3.50 25.89 4.74
N TRP A 118 2.34 25.79 4.08
CA TRP A 118 1.44 24.65 4.22
C TRP A 118 2.03 23.35 3.65
N VAL A 119 2.66 23.42 2.47
CA VAL A 119 3.34 22.27 1.83
C VAL A 119 4.48 21.76 2.71
N GLN A 120 5.32 22.66 3.22
CA GLN A 120 6.43 22.30 4.11
C GLN A 120 5.93 21.75 5.45
N SER A 121 4.98 22.43 6.09
CA SER A 121 4.44 22.01 7.40
C SER A 121 3.72 20.67 7.31
N SER A 122 2.94 20.44 6.25
CA SER A 122 2.23 19.16 6.05
C SER A 122 3.19 18.01 5.76
N HIS A 123 4.26 18.26 4.99
CA HIS A 123 5.34 17.29 4.79
C HIS A 123 6.01 16.92 6.12
N SER A 124 6.42 17.92 6.90
CA SER A 124 7.02 17.74 8.23
C SER A 124 6.14 16.90 9.15
N HIS A 125 4.84 17.19 9.17
CA HIS A 125 3.88 16.49 10.02
C HIS A 125 3.75 15.00 9.67
N ILE A 126 3.67 14.67 8.36
CA ILE A 126 3.53 13.28 7.91
C ILE A 126 4.80 12.48 8.16
N LEU A 127 5.95 13.12 8.00
CA LEU A 127 7.25 12.47 8.21
C LEU A 127 7.78 12.58 9.64
N GLN A 128 7.01 13.19 10.55
CA GLN A 128 7.40 13.43 11.94
C GLN A 128 8.79 14.06 12.04
N ASP A 129 9.05 15.06 11.20
CA ASP A 129 10.32 15.81 11.13
C ASP A 129 11.56 14.94 10.85
N SER A 130 11.41 13.72 10.30
CA SER A 130 12.55 12.83 10.01
C SER A 130 13.44 13.29 8.87
N ILE A 131 12.89 14.02 7.89
CA ILE A 131 13.60 14.64 6.79
C ILE A 131 12.82 15.85 6.30
N SER A 132 13.51 16.93 5.97
CA SER A 132 12.86 18.11 5.40
C SER A 132 12.52 17.93 3.92
N LEU A 133 11.55 18.70 3.41
CA LEU A 133 11.17 18.65 2.00
C LEU A 133 12.34 19.00 1.08
N ASP A 134 13.17 19.97 1.48
CA ASP A 134 14.32 20.42 0.70
C ASP A 134 15.43 19.35 0.65
N GLU A 135 15.70 18.66 1.78
CA GLU A 135 16.63 17.53 1.80
C GLU A 135 16.13 16.38 0.91
N LEU A 136 14.83 16.06 0.95
CA LEU A 136 14.26 15.00 0.14
C LEU A 136 14.24 15.34 -1.35
N MET A 137 13.96 16.61 -1.69
CA MET A 137 14.12 17.14 -3.05
C MET A 137 15.55 16.97 -3.56
N ASN A 138 16.55 17.30 -2.73
CA ASN A 138 17.96 17.10 -3.07
C ASN A 138 18.30 15.62 -3.28
N LEU A 139 17.84 14.71 -2.40
CA LEU A 139 18.04 13.26 -2.56
C LEU A 139 17.44 12.72 -3.85
N LEU A 140 16.30 13.26 -4.27
CA LEU A 140 15.61 12.87 -5.51
C LEU A 140 16.14 13.59 -6.75
N ASN A 141 17.11 14.51 -6.61
CA ASN A 141 17.61 15.40 -7.66
C ASN A 141 16.50 16.22 -8.33
N VAL A 142 15.59 16.78 -7.53
CA VAL A 142 14.46 17.59 -7.97
C VAL A 142 14.62 19.01 -7.43
N SER A 143 14.71 20.03 -8.30
CA SER A 143 14.98 21.41 -7.87
C SER A 143 13.78 22.34 -7.88
N ASP A 144 12.87 22.20 -8.85
CA ASP A 144 11.64 23.00 -8.94
C ASP A 144 10.46 22.08 -9.32
N PRO A 145 9.95 21.27 -8.38
CA PRO A 145 8.88 20.32 -8.66
C PRO A 145 7.59 21.02 -9.02
N TRP A 146 6.67 20.28 -9.63
CA TRP A 146 5.27 20.64 -9.64
C TRP A 146 4.64 20.37 -8.28
N VAL A 147 3.76 21.27 -7.86
CA VAL A 147 2.90 21.08 -6.70
C VAL A 147 1.46 21.18 -7.17
N ARG A 148 0.72 20.10 -6.97
CA ARG A 148 -0.73 20.08 -7.10
C ARG A 148 -1.34 20.25 -5.72
N ILE A 149 -2.13 21.31 -5.55
CA ILE A 149 -2.83 21.62 -4.31
C ILE A 149 -4.31 21.38 -4.53
N PHE A 150 -4.91 20.62 -3.62
CA PHE A 150 -6.35 20.35 -3.62
C PHE A 150 -7.01 21.19 -2.54
N TYR A 151 -8.16 21.77 -2.89
CA TYR A 151 -8.93 22.66 -2.02
C TYR A 151 -10.32 22.11 -1.73
N HIS A 152 -10.81 22.40 -0.53
CA HIS A 152 -12.23 22.33 -0.16
C HIS A 152 -12.68 23.70 0.31
N GLN A 153 -13.56 24.36 -0.47
CA GLN A 153 -14.10 25.68 -0.17
C GLN A 153 -13.00 26.73 0.15
N GLY A 154 -11.87 26.66 -0.56
CA GLY A 154 -10.73 27.56 -0.40
C GLY A 154 -9.70 27.14 0.67
N ALA A 155 -10.00 26.13 1.50
CA ALA A 155 -9.03 25.54 2.43
C ALA A 155 -8.20 24.46 1.75
N ILE A 156 -6.88 24.43 1.98
CA ILE A 156 -6.02 23.37 1.45
C ILE A 156 -6.30 22.07 2.21
N VAL A 157 -6.56 20.99 1.47
CA VAL A 157 -6.87 19.66 2.02
C VAL A 157 -5.85 18.59 1.60
N SER A 158 -5.02 18.88 0.60
CA SER A 158 -3.89 18.02 0.20
C SER A 158 -2.85 18.81 -0.60
N ALA A 159 -1.59 18.42 -0.47
CA ALA A 159 -0.51 18.85 -1.34
C ALA A 159 0.25 17.64 -1.90
N TYR A 160 0.36 17.59 -3.22
CA TYR A 160 1.09 16.59 -3.97
C TYR A 160 2.27 17.23 -4.69
N VAL A 161 3.48 16.98 -4.21
CA VAL A 161 4.75 17.48 -4.75
C VAL A 161 5.39 16.40 -5.60
N TYR A 162 5.62 16.69 -6.87
CA TYR A 162 6.09 15.71 -7.84
C TYR A 162 6.89 16.34 -8.98
N GLU A 163 7.73 15.54 -9.61
CA GLU A 163 8.33 15.85 -10.91
C GLU A 163 7.86 14.81 -11.92
N LYS A 164 7.49 15.26 -13.11
CA LYS A 164 6.98 14.38 -14.17
C LYS A 164 7.71 14.66 -15.48
N SER A 165 8.25 13.61 -16.08
CA SER A 165 8.68 13.55 -17.48
C SER A 165 7.76 12.63 -18.28
N ASP A 166 8.01 12.50 -19.59
CA ASP A 166 7.18 11.66 -20.48
C ASP A 166 7.08 10.19 -20.03
N ASN A 167 8.12 9.67 -19.37
CA ASN A 167 8.21 8.26 -18.97
C ASN A 167 8.47 8.03 -17.47
N LYS A 168 8.52 9.08 -16.65
CA LYS A 168 8.82 8.97 -15.22
C LYS A 168 7.96 9.91 -14.40
N LEU A 169 7.44 9.39 -13.30
CA LEU A 169 6.80 10.13 -12.23
C LEU A 169 7.61 9.94 -10.95
N THR A 170 8.15 11.04 -10.42
CA THR A 170 8.81 11.06 -9.12
C THR A 170 7.90 11.79 -8.14
N ILE A 171 7.38 11.07 -7.14
CA ILE A 171 6.72 11.67 -5.99
C ILE A 171 7.81 12.13 -5.02
N VAL A 172 7.74 13.39 -4.62
CA VAL A 172 8.60 13.94 -3.56
C VAL A 172 7.86 13.92 -2.23
N SER A 173 6.61 14.38 -2.22
CA SER A 173 5.79 14.42 -1.01
C SER A 173 4.31 14.30 -1.38
N LEU A 174 3.55 13.59 -0.56
CA LEU A 174 2.11 13.51 -0.66
C LEU A 174 1.50 13.69 0.73
N SER A 175 0.81 14.81 0.93
CA SER A 175 0.03 15.08 2.12
C SER A 175 -1.45 15.18 1.81
N ALA A 176 -2.29 14.62 2.68
CA ALA A 176 -3.74 14.66 2.55
C ALA A 176 -4.38 14.64 3.94
N ILE A 177 -5.49 15.37 4.10
CA ILE A 177 -6.22 15.46 5.38
C ILE A 177 -7.00 14.18 5.71
N ASN A 178 -7.29 13.35 4.73
CA ASN A 178 -7.98 12.07 4.91
C ASN A 178 -7.63 11.07 3.81
N LEU A 179 -8.01 9.82 4.05
CA LEU A 179 -7.75 8.70 3.15
C LEU A 179 -8.42 8.84 1.78
N PHE A 180 -9.60 9.45 1.72
CA PHE A 180 -10.33 9.66 0.47
C PHE A 180 -9.51 10.48 -0.52
N ILE A 181 -8.95 11.61 -0.09
CA ILE A 181 -8.14 12.46 -0.96
C ILE A 181 -6.81 11.78 -1.32
N TRP A 182 -6.20 11.07 -0.37
CA TRP A 182 -4.99 10.31 -0.63
C TRP A 182 -5.21 9.25 -1.72
N LYS A 183 -6.32 8.50 -1.64
CA LYS A 183 -6.72 7.53 -2.66
C LYS A 183 -6.98 8.18 -4.00
N HIS A 184 -7.66 9.32 -4.03
CA HIS A 184 -7.92 10.05 -5.27
C HIS A 184 -6.62 10.36 -6.04
N VAL A 185 -5.55 10.72 -5.34
CA VAL A 185 -4.22 10.93 -5.97
C VAL A 185 -3.65 9.61 -6.51
N HIS A 186 -3.73 8.53 -5.74
CA HIS A 186 -3.23 7.22 -6.15
C HIS A 186 -4.04 6.60 -7.29
N GLU A 187 -5.35 6.82 -7.35
CA GLU A 187 -6.22 6.44 -8.47
C GLU A 187 -5.78 7.14 -9.76
N TYR A 188 -5.52 8.45 -9.71
CA TYR A 188 -4.98 9.18 -10.85
C TYR A 188 -3.64 8.59 -11.31
N ILE A 189 -2.72 8.28 -10.37
CA ILE A 189 -1.42 7.67 -10.69
C ILE A 189 -1.60 6.30 -11.36
N ALA A 190 -2.56 5.49 -10.89
CA ALA A 190 -2.86 4.19 -11.46
C ALA A 190 -3.38 4.24 -12.90
N THR A 191 -3.88 5.39 -13.37
CA THR A 191 -4.29 5.57 -14.78
C THR A 191 -3.13 5.82 -15.75
N LEU A 192 -1.91 6.05 -15.23
CA LEU A 192 -0.74 6.27 -16.07
C LEU A 192 -0.34 5.00 -16.83
N PRO A 193 0.37 5.13 -17.98
CA PRO A 193 0.81 3.97 -18.74
C PRO A 193 1.63 2.98 -17.88
N SER A 194 1.39 1.68 -18.05
CA SER A 194 2.03 0.62 -17.25
C SER A 194 3.55 0.68 -17.24
N GLY A 195 4.16 1.13 -18.34
CA GLY A 195 5.62 1.25 -18.49
C GLY A 195 6.22 2.51 -17.89
N THR A 196 5.41 3.45 -17.39
CA THR A 196 5.90 4.65 -16.72
C THR A 196 6.65 4.27 -15.44
N ILE A 197 7.85 4.82 -15.28
CA ILE A 197 8.66 4.65 -14.07
C ILE A 197 8.00 5.44 -12.95
N PHE A 198 7.77 4.78 -11.83
CA PHE A 198 7.27 5.35 -10.59
C PHE A 198 8.39 5.36 -9.56
N LYS A 199 8.75 6.53 -9.06
CA LYS A 199 9.73 6.72 -7.99
C LYS A 199 9.06 7.43 -6.82
N ALA A 200 9.19 6.88 -5.61
CA ALA A 200 8.62 7.50 -4.43
C ALA A 200 9.43 7.17 -3.16
N PRO A 201 9.52 8.11 -2.21
CA PRO A 201 9.98 7.84 -0.87
C PRO A 201 8.90 7.10 -0.07
N VAL A 202 9.33 6.12 0.72
CA VAL A 202 8.49 5.32 1.61
C VAL A 202 9.14 5.31 2.99
N HIS A 203 8.44 5.91 3.96
CA HIS A 203 8.91 6.06 5.35
C HIS A 203 8.27 5.02 6.27
N GLU A 204 7.02 4.67 5.99
CA GLU A 204 6.28 3.70 6.79
C GLU A 204 6.86 2.29 6.63
N ALA A 205 7.29 1.70 7.74
CA ALA A 205 7.98 0.42 7.75
C ALA A 205 7.11 -0.73 7.18
N SER A 206 5.79 -0.67 7.39
CA SER A 206 4.83 -1.66 6.84
C SER A 206 4.69 -1.54 5.32
N LEU A 207 4.70 -0.33 4.76
CA LEU A 207 4.73 -0.11 3.31
C LEU A 207 6.09 -0.47 2.72
N SER A 208 7.19 -0.14 3.41
CA SER A 208 8.54 -0.52 3.00
C SER A 208 8.67 -2.05 2.90
N LEU A 209 8.07 -2.79 3.85
CA LEU A 209 7.98 -4.25 3.76
C LEU A 209 7.10 -4.71 2.58
N LEU A 210 5.96 -4.06 2.34
CA LEU A 210 5.11 -4.37 1.18
C LEU A 210 5.91 -4.27 -0.12
N PHE A 211 6.61 -3.15 -0.36
CA PHE A 211 7.41 -2.98 -1.59
C PHE A 211 8.42 -4.11 -1.78
N ARG A 212 9.14 -4.50 -0.72
CA ARG A 212 10.05 -5.65 -0.77
C ARG A 212 9.32 -6.97 -1.03
N ASP A 213 8.16 -7.17 -0.41
CA ASP A 213 7.32 -8.35 -0.65
C ASP A 213 6.74 -8.38 -2.07
N LEU A 214 6.66 -7.24 -2.76
CA LEU A 214 6.38 -7.14 -4.20
C LEU A 214 7.65 -7.22 -5.07
N TYR A 215 8.77 -7.70 -4.52
CA TYR A 215 10.06 -7.81 -5.22
C TYR A 215 10.65 -6.46 -5.69
N ILE A 216 10.28 -5.36 -5.04
CA ILE A 216 10.85 -4.03 -5.28
C ILE A 216 11.86 -3.75 -4.18
N GLU A 217 13.15 -3.74 -4.53
CA GLU A 217 14.22 -3.39 -3.60
C GLU A 217 14.41 -1.86 -3.54
N PRO A 218 14.83 -1.31 -2.38
CA PRO A 218 15.08 0.11 -2.25
C PRO A 218 16.31 0.52 -3.09
N GLU A 219 16.18 1.63 -3.81
CA GLU A 219 17.28 2.22 -4.58
C GLU A 219 18.23 3.01 -3.65
N ILE A 220 17.65 3.77 -2.71
CA ILE A 220 18.38 4.62 -1.76
C ILE A 220 17.79 4.41 -0.38
N LEU A 221 18.65 4.24 0.62
CA LEU A 221 18.27 4.23 2.03
C LEU A 221 18.62 5.58 2.65
N PHE A 222 17.75 6.07 3.53
CA PHE A 222 17.99 7.28 4.31
C PHE A 222 17.39 7.12 5.71
N GLU A 223 17.56 8.12 6.58
CA GLU A 223 17.07 8.04 7.95
C GLU A 223 15.55 7.84 7.98
N ASN A 224 15.09 6.77 8.63
CA ASN A 224 13.68 6.41 8.78
C ASN A 224 12.90 6.22 7.45
N GLY A 225 13.59 5.92 6.34
CA GLY A 225 12.91 5.68 5.07
C GLY A 225 13.79 5.13 3.95
N ALA A 226 13.16 4.87 2.81
CA ALA A 226 13.85 4.45 1.60
C ALA A 226 13.16 5.00 0.36
N ILE A 227 13.92 5.19 -0.72
CA ILE A 227 13.39 5.55 -2.03
C ILE A 227 13.26 4.28 -2.84
N TYR A 228 12.06 4.04 -3.37
CA TYR A 228 11.77 2.91 -4.24
C TYR A 228 11.50 3.40 -5.66
N GLU A 229 11.95 2.61 -6.64
CA GLU A 229 11.69 2.82 -8.05
C GLU A 229 11.14 1.52 -8.67
N THR A 230 10.06 1.63 -9.44
CA THR A 230 9.38 0.51 -10.10
C THR A 230 8.60 1.03 -11.30
N THR A 231 7.79 0.19 -11.96
CA THR A 231 6.83 0.63 -12.98
C THR A 231 5.43 0.75 -12.42
N ILE A 232 4.61 1.63 -13.00
CA ILE A 232 3.18 1.74 -12.64
C ILE A 232 2.49 0.39 -12.74
N GLY A 233 2.75 -0.37 -13.81
CA GLY A 233 2.16 -1.69 -14.01
C GLY A 233 2.57 -2.69 -12.93
N HIS A 234 3.83 -2.69 -12.49
CA HIS A 234 4.28 -3.60 -11.45
C HIS A 234 3.63 -3.29 -10.09
N LEU A 235 3.48 -2.01 -9.73
CA LEU A 235 2.93 -1.60 -8.44
C LEU A 235 1.40 -1.56 -8.43
N TYR A 236 0.78 -0.79 -9.34
CA TYR A 236 -0.65 -0.48 -9.30
C TYR A 236 -1.53 -1.51 -10.01
N HIS A 237 -0.97 -2.45 -10.78
CA HIS A 237 -1.73 -3.60 -11.30
C HIS A 237 -1.57 -4.86 -10.46
N ASN A 238 -0.77 -4.82 -9.39
CA ASN A 238 -0.65 -5.90 -8.44
C ASN A 238 -1.97 -6.10 -7.67
N ALA A 239 -2.46 -7.34 -7.56
CA ALA A 239 -3.78 -7.62 -6.96
C ALA A 239 -3.85 -7.18 -5.49
N PHE A 240 -2.76 -7.34 -4.73
CA PHE A 240 -2.72 -6.98 -3.31
C PHE A 240 -2.76 -5.46 -3.11
N VAL A 241 -2.01 -4.70 -3.91
CA VAL A 241 -2.00 -3.23 -3.87
C VAL A 241 -3.35 -2.68 -4.29
N ARG A 242 -3.93 -3.22 -5.37
CA ARG A 242 -5.26 -2.82 -5.83
C ARG A 242 -6.34 -3.09 -4.80
N ASN A 243 -6.39 -4.29 -4.21
CA ASN A 243 -7.37 -4.58 -3.17
C ASN A 243 -7.21 -3.63 -1.95
N MET A 244 -5.97 -3.30 -1.59
CA MET A 244 -5.69 -2.33 -0.52
C MET A 244 -6.22 -0.92 -0.84
N LEU A 245 -6.07 -0.45 -2.08
CA LEU A 245 -6.56 0.86 -2.52
C LEU A 245 -8.08 0.88 -2.73
N ASP A 246 -8.62 -0.12 -3.41
CA ASP A 246 -10.02 -0.17 -3.84
C ASP A 246 -10.96 -0.47 -2.66
N ASN A 247 -10.55 -1.34 -1.72
CA ASN A 247 -11.42 -1.87 -0.66
C ASN A 247 -10.97 -1.54 0.77
N ASP A 248 -9.99 -0.65 0.98
CA ASP A 248 -9.45 -0.35 2.32
C ASP A 248 -8.87 -1.58 3.06
N ALA A 249 -8.45 -2.59 2.28
CA ALA A 249 -8.00 -3.88 2.80
C ALA A 249 -6.50 -3.84 3.16
N TYR A 250 -6.19 -3.23 4.32
CA TYR A 250 -4.81 -3.05 4.81
C TYR A 250 -4.28 -4.20 5.68
N ASP A 251 -5.16 -5.06 6.18
CA ASP A 251 -4.90 -6.10 7.17
C ASP A 251 -3.88 -7.14 6.72
N PHE A 252 -3.85 -7.55 5.44
CA PHE A 252 -2.78 -8.44 4.95
C PHE A 252 -1.38 -7.84 5.13
N ARG A 253 -1.18 -6.59 4.67
CA ARG A 253 0.10 -5.86 4.81
C ARG A 253 0.48 -5.73 6.29
N LEU A 254 -0.48 -5.33 7.12
CA LEU A 254 -0.26 -5.09 8.53
C LEU A 254 0.06 -6.38 9.29
N LEU A 255 -0.65 -7.47 9.00
CA LEU A 255 -0.40 -8.79 9.57
C LEU A 255 0.98 -9.29 9.16
N ARG A 256 1.34 -9.13 7.88
CA ARG A 256 2.67 -9.47 7.37
C ARG A 256 3.78 -8.72 8.11
N TYR A 257 3.58 -7.43 8.33
CA TYR A 257 4.51 -6.59 9.08
C TYR A 257 4.62 -7.01 10.56
N GLU A 258 3.50 -7.22 11.25
CA GLU A 258 3.48 -7.65 12.65
C GLU A 258 4.23 -8.98 12.85
N LEU A 259 3.99 -9.96 11.97
CA LEU A 259 4.67 -11.26 12.01
C LEU A 259 6.16 -11.16 11.67
N ASN A 260 6.59 -10.16 10.91
CA ASN A 260 8.00 -9.97 10.60
C ASN A 260 8.77 -9.33 11.77
N LYS A 261 8.14 -8.44 12.54
CA LYS A 261 8.81 -7.69 13.60
C LYS A 261 8.72 -8.32 15.00
N SER A 262 7.76 -9.21 15.25
CA SER A 262 7.45 -9.69 16.62
C SER A 262 7.49 -11.21 16.72
N GLU A 263 8.39 -11.73 17.56
CA GLU A 263 8.46 -13.15 17.90
C GLU A 263 7.18 -13.62 18.62
N GLU A 264 6.61 -12.80 19.50
CA GLU A 264 5.31 -13.11 20.13
C GLU A 264 4.18 -13.28 19.10
N ALA A 265 4.17 -12.45 18.06
CA ALA A 265 3.19 -12.57 16.98
C ALA A 265 3.40 -13.86 16.18
N GLN A 266 4.65 -14.29 15.98
CA GLN A 266 4.97 -15.57 15.35
C GLN A 266 4.46 -16.74 16.19
N ILE A 267 4.69 -16.72 17.51
CA ILE A 267 4.17 -17.72 18.45
C ILE A 267 2.65 -17.77 18.42
N LEU A 268 1.97 -16.61 18.45
CA LEU A 268 0.51 -16.53 18.33
C LEU A 268 0.04 -17.14 17.01
N ASN A 269 0.69 -16.82 15.89
CA ASN A 269 0.35 -17.37 14.58
C ASN A 269 0.54 -18.89 14.50
N GLU A 270 1.52 -19.46 15.21
CA GLU A 270 1.70 -20.91 15.29
C GLU A 270 0.65 -21.61 16.15
N ALA A 271 0.08 -20.90 17.13
CA ALA A 271 -0.95 -21.42 18.02
C ALA A 271 -2.37 -21.46 17.42
N ILE A 272 -2.58 -20.85 16.23
CA ILE A 272 -3.92 -20.66 15.62
C ILE A 272 -4.08 -21.42 14.31
#